data_AF-A0A3L7UB37-F1
#
_entry.id   AF-A0A3L7UB37-F1
#
_cell.length_a   1.000
_cell.length_b   1.000
_cell.length_c   1.000
_cell.angle_alpha   90.00
_cell.angle_beta   90.00
_cell.angle_gamma   90.00
#
_symmetry.space_group_name_H-M   'P 1'
#
loop_
_entity.id
_entity.type
_entity.pdbx_description
1 polymer ?
#
loop_
_entity_poly.entity_id
_entity_poly.type
_entity_poly.pdbx_seq_one_letter_code
_entity_poly.pdbx_strand_id
1 'polypeptide(L)'
;MVMTMTIECSSTADAITGVLMAGDAVLNLSQQPLNTVAGTLYIAAHDDRLTFRDTPSAVHWRLGMSRWLLQLQSSIVDRIVVISDENCSDAAVVTRELDTHGIPHLHCTLMCVCDSDAFMDEEDTEAVTERLRQLGYI
;
A
#
# COMPACT_ATOMS: atom_id res chain seq x y z
N MET A 1 -20.33 14.51 18.50
CA MET A 1 -18.90 14.58 18.15
C MET A 1 -18.51 13.17 17.78
N VAL A 2 -18.50 12.83 16.48
CA VAL A 2 -18.14 11.49 16.03
C VAL A 2 -16.62 11.44 16.08
N MET A 3 -16.07 10.59 16.95
CA MET A 3 -14.65 10.24 16.90
C MET A 3 -14.45 9.46 15.60
N THR A 4 -13.85 10.09 14.59
CA THR A 4 -13.29 9.37 13.45
C THR A 4 -12.14 8.53 14.02
N MET A 5 -12.38 7.23 14.21
CA MET A 5 -11.30 6.29 14.50
C MET A 5 -10.56 6.07 13.18
N THR A 6 -9.33 6.55 13.08
CA THR A 6 -8.38 6.10 12.05
C THR A 6 -8.25 4.59 12.23
N ILE A 7 -8.76 3.82 11.28
CA ILE A 7 -8.55 2.38 11.26
C ILE A 7 -7.20 2.18 10.58
N GLU A 8 -6.29 1.49 11.27
CA GLU A 8 -4.97 1.14 10.76
C GLU A 8 -4.93 -0.34 10.38
N CYS A 9 -4.10 -0.64 9.39
CA CYS A 9 -4.02 -1.93 8.71
C CYS A 9 -2.57 -2.18 8.29
N SER A 10 -2.15 -3.43 8.31
CA SER A 10 -0.85 -3.88 7.79
C SER A 10 -1.08 -5.04 6.83
N SER A 11 -0.60 -4.93 5.60
CA SER A 11 -0.78 -5.94 4.55
C SER A 11 0.45 -6.00 3.63
N THR A 12 0.52 -6.98 2.75
CA THR A 12 1.44 -6.96 1.60
C THR A 12 0.71 -6.43 0.36
N ALA A 13 1.47 -6.01 -0.66
CA ALA A 13 0.91 -5.57 -1.95
C ALA A 13 0.07 -6.66 -2.63
N ASP A 14 0.42 -7.94 -2.42
CA ASP A 14 -0.30 -9.09 -2.96
C ASP A 14 -1.60 -9.39 -2.20
N ALA A 15 -1.60 -9.22 -0.88
CA ALA A 15 -2.74 -9.53 -0.03
C ALA A 15 -3.74 -8.37 0.13
N ILE A 16 -3.45 -7.19 -0.43
CA ILE A 16 -4.24 -5.97 -0.22
C ILE A 16 -5.69 -6.13 -0.70
N THR A 17 -5.96 -7.01 -1.66
CA THR A 17 -7.31 -7.37 -2.11
C THR A 17 -8.22 -7.85 -0.97
N GLY A 18 -7.67 -8.47 0.07
CA GLY A 18 -8.43 -8.94 1.24
C GLY A 18 -8.88 -7.80 2.16
N VAL A 19 -8.30 -6.61 2.01
CA VAL A 19 -8.63 -5.41 2.79
C VAL A 19 -9.62 -4.50 2.06
N LEU A 20 -9.51 -4.45 0.73
CA LEU A 20 -10.36 -3.63 -0.12
C LEU A 20 -11.78 -4.17 -0.18
N MET A 21 -12.75 -3.28 0.05
CA MET A 21 -14.18 -3.56 -0.05
C MET A 21 -14.80 -2.84 -1.25
N ALA A 22 -16.00 -3.28 -1.66
CA ALA A 22 -16.78 -2.54 -2.65
C ALA A 22 -17.12 -1.14 -2.11
N GLY A 23 -16.91 -0.10 -2.93
CA GLY A 23 -17.09 1.30 -2.52
C GLY A 23 -15.82 1.98 -2.00
N ASP A 24 -14.70 1.25 -1.88
CA ASP A 24 -13.42 1.83 -1.48
C ASP A 24 -12.76 2.59 -2.65
N ALA A 25 -12.17 3.75 -2.34
CA ALA A 25 -11.26 4.45 -3.24
C ALA A 25 -9.82 4.35 -2.73
N VAL A 26 -8.90 3.94 -3.59
CA VAL A 26 -7.51 3.68 -3.25
C VAL A 26 -6.65 4.92 -3.52
N LEU A 27 -6.02 5.45 -2.48
CA LEU A 27 -4.94 6.42 -2.58
C LEU A 27 -3.61 5.70 -2.35
N ASN A 28 -2.93 5.33 -3.44
CA ASN A 28 -1.64 4.66 -3.35
C ASN A 28 -0.51 5.69 -3.25
N LEU A 29 0.05 5.84 -2.05
CA LEU A 29 1.28 6.60 -1.79
C LEU A 29 2.55 5.75 -1.95
N SER A 30 2.40 4.42 -1.99
CA SER A 30 3.50 3.52 -2.34
C SER A 30 3.80 3.60 -3.84
N GLN A 31 5.06 3.36 -4.20
CA GLN A 31 5.44 3.17 -5.61
C GLN A 31 5.27 1.71 -6.06
N GLN A 32 4.69 0.86 -5.21
CA GLN A 32 4.49 -0.55 -5.49
C GLN A 32 3.22 -0.77 -6.32
N PRO A 33 3.25 -1.67 -7.32
CA PRO A 33 2.04 -2.12 -7.99
C PRO A 33 1.19 -2.90 -7.00
N LEU A 34 -0.12 -2.66 -7.02
CA LEU A 34 -1.07 -3.29 -6.11
C LEU A 34 -1.89 -4.34 -6.85
N ASN A 35 -2.05 -5.52 -6.26
CA ASN A 35 -3.07 -6.45 -6.71
C ASN A 35 -4.43 -5.92 -6.26
N THR A 36 -5.28 -5.55 -7.21
CA THR A 36 -6.61 -5.00 -6.90
C THR A 36 -7.72 -5.76 -7.60
N VAL A 37 -8.94 -5.60 -7.08
CA VAL A 37 -10.13 -6.25 -7.63
C VAL A 37 -10.68 -5.41 -8.79
N ALA A 38 -11.33 -6.06 -9.76
CA ALA A 38 -12.04 -5.38 -10.83
C ALA A 38 -13.08 -4.38 -10.26
N GLY A 39 -13.08 -3.15 -10.77
CA GLY A 39 -13.97 -2.09 -10.30
C GLY A 39 -13.40 -1.26 -9.13
N THR A 40 -12.16 -1.49 -8.70
CA THR A 40 -11.47 -0.63 -7.73
C THR A 40 -11.32 0.78 -8.31
N LEU A 41 -11.76 1.79 -7.55
CA LEU A 41 -11.54 3.19 -7.87
C LEU A 41 -10.21 3.64 -7.31
N TYR A 42 -9.44 4.36 -8.12
CA TYR A 42 -8.14 4.90 -7.76
C TYR A 42 -8.20 6.41 -7.68
N ILE A 43 -7.49 6.98 -6.72
CA ILE A 43 -7.25 8.42 -6.64
C ILE A 43 -5.92 8.68 -7.35
N ALA A 44 -5.99 9.42 -8.44
CA ALA A 44 -4.83 9.87 -9.20
C ALA A 44 -4.61 11.37 -8.98
N ALA A 45 -3.34 11.76 -8.97
CA ALA A 45 -2.93 13.16 -8.93
C ALA A 45 -2.51 13.64 -10.33
N HIS A 46 -3.05 14.79 -10.73
CA HIS A 46 -2.56 15.55 -11.88
C HIS A 46 -2.21 16.95 -11.40
N ASP A 47 -0.92 17.27 -11.43
CA ASP A 47 -0.33 18.43 -10.75
C ASP A 47 -0.65 18.45 -9.24
N ASP A 48 -1.63 19.27 -8.84
CA ASP A 48 -2.12 19.37 -7.46
C ASP A 48 -3.58 18.90 -7.34
N ARG A 49 -4.21 18.45 -8.43
CA ARG A 49 -5.62 18.03 -8.45
C ARG A 49 -5.74 16.53 -8.23
N LEU A 50 -6.63 16.15 -7.31
CA LEU A 50 -7.00 14.77 -7.07
C LEU A 50 -8.26 14.41 -7.90
N THR A 51 -8.23 13.27 -8.58
CA THR A 51 -9.31 12.80 -9.46
C THR A 51 -9.49 11.29 -9.32
N PHE A 52 -10.70 10.79 -9.52
CA PHE A 52 -10.95 9.36 -9.59
C PHE A 52 -10.59 8.79 -10.96
N ARG A 53 -10.02 7.59 -10.97
CA ARG A 53 -9.71 6.81 -12.17
C ARG A 53 -10.02 5.33 -11.93
N ASP A 54 -10.19 4.62 -13.02
CA ASP A 54 -10.36 3.16 -13.08
C ASP A 54 -9.03 2.42 -13.30
N THR A 55 -7.91 3.15 -13.37
CA THR A 55 -6.57 2.60 -13.59
C THR A 55 -5.67 2.82 -12.37
N PRO A 56 -4.83 1.83 -12.01
CA PRO A 56 -3.87 1.96 -10.91
C PRO A 56 -3.01 3.21 -11.07
N SER A 57 -2.89 3.98 -10.00
CA SER A 57 -2.12 5.24 -10.00
C SER A 57 -1.37 5.40 -8.67
N ALA A 58 -0.07 5.65 -8.76
CA ALA A 58 0.74 6.06 -7.61
C ALA A 58 0.73 7.58 -7.49
N VAL A 59 0.56 8.09 -6.27
CA VAL A 59 0.44 9.51 -5.97
C VAL A 59 1.63 9.96 -5.13
N HIS A 60 2.37 10.93 -5.67
CA HIS A 60 3.36 11.68 -4.91
C HIS A 60 2.64 12.84 -4.23
N TRP A 61 2.49 12.77 -2.92
CA TRP A 61 1.72 13.76 -2.19
C TRP A 61 2.38 15.15 -2.26
N ARG A 62 1.54 16.18 -2.35
CA ARG A 62 1.96 17.58 -2.26
C ARG A 62 1.00 18.32 -1.34
N LEU A 63 1.52 19.25 -0.53
CA LEU A 63 0.71 20.05 0.39
C LEU A 63 -0.48 20.75 -0.29
N GLY A 64 -0.32 21.16 -1.55
CA GLY A 64 -1.39 21.78 -2.35
C GLY A 64 -2.55 20.87 -2.75
N MET A 65 -2.43 19.55 -2.54
CA MET A 65 -3.46 18.55 -2.84
C MET A 65 -4.52 18.43 -1.75
N SER A 66 -4.20 18.79 -0.50
CA SER A 66 -5.11 18.75 0.66
C SER A 66 -6.48 19.38 0.38
N ARG A 67 -6.48 20.58 -0.23
CA ARG A 67 -7.71 21.31 -0.63
C ARG A 67 -8.64 20.54 -1.58
N TRP A 68 -8.12 19.54 -2.29
CA TRP A 68 -8.89 18.72 -3.23
C TRP A 68 -9.49 17.47 -2.58
N LEU A 69 -9.12 17.14 -1.33
CA LEU A 69 -9.70 16.01 -0.60
C LEU A 69 -11.22 16.14 -0.44
N LEU A 70 -11.70 17.36 -0.20
CA LEU A 70 -13.15 17.62 -0.11
C LEU A 70 -13.89 17.33 -1.41
N GLN A 71 -13.23 17.41 -2.56
CA GLN A 71 -13.84 17.08 -3.85
C GLN A 71 -13.89 15.57 -4.12
N LEU A 72 -13.17 14.78 -3.33
CA LEU A 72 -13.24 13.33 -3.36
C LEU A 72 -14.44 12.79 -2.55
N GLN A 73 -15.15 13.64 -1.78
CA GLN A 73 -16.42 13.24 -1.18
C GLN A 73 -17.44 13.06 -2.29
N SER A 74 -17.65 11.80 -2.69
CA SER A 74 -18.61 11.41 -3.72
C SER A 74 -19.51 10.32 -3.17
N SER A 75 -20.77 10.29 -3.61
CA SER A 75 -21.75 9.29 -3.16
C SER A 75 -21.42 7.85 -3.57
N ILE A 76 -20.38 7.66 -4.40
CA ILE A 76 -19.88 6.35 -4.84
C ILE A 76 -18.71 5.85 -4.00
N VAL A 77 -18.13 6.69 -3.13
CA VAL A 77 -16.99 6.34 -2.28
C VAL A 77 -17.42 6.32 -0.83
N ASP A 78 -17.40 5.14 -0.22
CA ASP A 78 -17.77 4.95 1.17
C ASP A 78 -16.61 5.36 2.10
N ARG A 79 -15.37 5.06 1.71
CA ARG A 79 -14.14 5.46 2.41
C ARG A 79 -12.92 5.49 1.49
N ILE A 80 -11.89 6.19 1.92
CA ILE A 80 -10.58 6.23 1.25
C ILE A 80 -9.61 5.25 1.92
N VAL A 81 -9.02 4.35 1.15
CA VAL A 81 -7.96 3.46 1.62
C VAL A 81 -6.61 4.07 1.22
N VAL A 82 -5.88 4.60 2.20
CA VAL A 82 -4.54 5.16 2.02
C VAL A 82 -3.55 4.01 2.12
N ILE A 83 -2.80 3.75 1.07
CA ILE A 83 -1.79 2.70 1.02
C ILE A 83 -0.41 3.34 1.01
N SER A 84 0.46 2.97 1.94
CA SER A 84 1.81 3.53 2.02
C SER A 84 2.84 2.48 2.39
N ASP A 85 4.09 2.71 2.02
CA ASP A 85 5.22 1.96 2.58
C ASP A 85 5.48 2.37 4.05
N GLU A 86 6.17 1.52 4.82
CA GLU A 86 6.51 1.77 6.23
C GLU A 86 7.21 3.12 6.47
N ASN A 87 8.03 3.56 5.51
CA ASN A 87 8.85 4.78 5.60
C ASN A 87 8.22 6.00 4.92
N CYS A 88 6.94 5.92 4.52
CA CYS A 88 6.28 7.01 3.82
C CYS A 88 5.89 8.14 4.80
N SER A 89 6.65 9.25 4.78
CA SER A 89 6.37 10.43 5.60
C SER A 89 5.04 11.10 5.28
N ASP A 90 4.55 10.93 4.06
CA ASP A 90 3.33 11.59 3.58
C ASP A 90 2.06 10.93 4.15
N ALA A 91 2.12 9.65 4.55
CA ALA A 91 0.96 8.92 5.07
C ALA A 91 0.36 9.59 6.31
N ALA A 92 1.20 10.01 7.25
CA ALA A 92 0.77 10.71 8.47
C ALA A 92 0.16 12.09 8.18
N VAL A 93 0.64 12.77 7.13
CA VAL A 93 0.08 14.06 6.70
C VAL A 93 -1.30 13.83 6.09
N VAL A 94 -1.42 12.89 5.16
CA VAL A 94 -2.66 12.59 4.44
C VAL A 94 -3.77 12.13 5.39
N THR A 95 -3.48 11.18 6.28
CA THR A 95 -4.45 10.66 7.27
C THR A 95 -4.97 11.77 8.18
N ARG A 96 -4.08 12.65 8.67
CA ARG A 96 -4.47 13.81 9.47
C ARG A 96 -5.37 14.79 8.71
N GLU A 97 -5.10 15.05 7.43
CA GLU A 97 -5.97 15.91 6.62
C GLU A 97 -7.35 15.27 6.39
N LEU A 98 -7.39 13.95 6.15
CA LEU A 98 -8.65 13.20 6.03
C LEU A 98 -9.47 13.25 7.33
N ASP A 99 -8.82 13.09 8.48
CA ASP A 99 -9.45 13.25 9.80
C ASP A 99 -10.01 14.66 10.00
N THR A 100 -9.22 15.68 9.66
CA THR A 100 -9.61 17.09 9.79
C THR A 100 -10.82 17.43 8.92
N HIS A 101 -10.94 16.78 7.76
CA HIS A 101 -12.08 16.92 6.86
C HIS A 101 -13.24 15.95 7.13
N GLY A 102 -13.12 15.08 8.14
CA GLY A 102 -14.13 14.09 8.49
C GLY A 102 -14.40 13.06 7.37
N ILE A 103 -13.38 12.77 6.55
CA ILE A 103 -13.49 11.79 5.46
C ILE A 103 -13.23 10.39 6.03
N PRO A 104 -14.16 9.43 5.89
CA PRO A 104 -13.94 8.06 6.30
C PRO A 104 -12.72 7.47 5.59
N HIS A 105 -11.77 6.90 6.33
CA HIS A 105 -10.57 6.34 5.74
C HIS A 105 -9.98 5.18 6.55
N LEU A 106 -9.11 4.43 5.87
CA LEU A 106 -8.34 3.31 6.38
C LEU A 106 -6.88 3.52 5.93
N HIS A 107 -5.94 3.50 6.86
CA HIS A 107 -4.51 3.54 6.53
C HIS A 107 -3.95 2.12 6.53
N CYS A 108 -3.45 1.68 5.38
CA CYS A 108 -2.80 0.40 5.19
C CYS A 108 -1.32 0.59 4.90
N THR A 109 -0.49 0.09 5.80
CA THR A 109 0.96 0.04 5.59
C THR A 109 1.33 -1.26 4.86
N LEU A 110 2.05 -1.13 3.75
CA LEU A 110 2.62 -2.24 3.02
C LEU A 110 3.89 -2.72 3.74
N MET A 111 3.82 -3.92 4.27
CA MET A 111 4.99 -4.62 4.79
C MET A 111 5.83 -5.06 3.61
N CYS A 112 7.13 -4.79 3.65
CA CYS A 112 8.06 -5.35 2.67
C CYS A 112 8.05 -6.87 2.83
N VAL A 113 7.78 -7.61 1.76
CA VAL A 113 8.02 -9.05 1.77
C VAL A 113 9.53 -9.18 1.88
N CYS A 114 10.03 -9.54 3.06
CA CYS A 114 11.42 -9.95 3.16
C CYS A 114 11.56 -11.17 2.25
N ASP A 115 12.23 -11.02 1.11
CA ASP A 115 12.72 -12.15 0.33
C ASP A 115 13.68 -12.93 1.24
N SER A 116 13.12 -13.85 2.04
CA SER A 116 13.92 -14.82 2.78
C SER A 116 14.60 -15.83 1.85
N ASP A 117 14.54 -15.63 0.54
CA ASP A 117 15.22 -16.43 -0.49
C ASP A 117 16.64 -15.93 -0.83
N ALA A 118 17.18 -14.96 -0.09
CA ALA A 118 18.59 -14.55 -0.21
C ALA A 118 19.51 -15.25 0.81
N PHE A 119 19.32 -16.56 1.05
CA PHE A 119 20.28 -17.39 1.79
C PHE A 119 20.39 -18.79 1.17
N MET A 120 20.77 -18.86 -0.10
CA MET A 120 21.62 -19.94 -0.59
C MET A 120 22.66 -19.31 -1.52
N ASP A 121 23.74 -18.82 -0.92
CA ASP A 121 24.98 -18.64 -1.66
C ASP A 121 25.32 -20.01 -2.28
N GLU A 122 25.36 -20.10 -3.62
CA GLU A 122 25.70 -21.30 -4.38
C GLU A 122 27.09 -21.88 -4.03
N GLU A 123 27.86 -21.22 -3.17
CA GLU A 123 29.21 -21.59 -2.76
C GLU A 123 29.27 -22.76 -1.75
N ASP A 124 28.16 -23.13 -1.12
CA ASP A 124 28.16 -24.19 -0.08
C ASP A 124 27.79 -25.59 -0.60
N THR A 125 27.38 -25.72 -1.86
CA THR A 125 27.06 -27.04 -2.41
C THR A 125 28.31 -27.90 -2.63
N GLU A 126 29.44 -27.31 -3.06
CA GLU A 126 30.69 -28.04 -3.32
C GLU A 126 31.39 -28.50 -2.04
N ALA A 127 31.30 -27.71 -0.97
CA ALA A 127 31.86 -28.06 0.34
C ALA A 127 31.12 -29.26 0.98
N VAL A 128 29.81 -29.38 0.76
CA VAL A 128 29.01 -30.50 1.27
C VAL A 128 29.25 -31.78 0.47
N THR A 129 29.40 -31.71 -0.86
CA THR A 129 29.72 -32.89 -1.69
C THR A 129 31.08 -33.48 -1.35
N GLU A 130 32.11 -32.65 -1.16
CA GLU A 130 33.46 -33.13 -0.83
C GLU A 130 33.49 -33.81 0.56
N ARG A 131 32.68 -33.33 1.51
CA ARG A 131 32.56 -33.93 2.85
C ARG A 131 31.82 -35.26 2.84
N LEU A 132 30.78 -35.41 2.01
CA LEU A 132 30.05 -36.67 1.85
C LEU A 132 30.89 -37.75 1.15
N ARG A 133 31.76 -37.34 0.20
CA ARG A 133 32.75 -38.22 -0.45
C ARG A 133 33.78 -38.74 0.55
N GLN A 134 34.29 -37.88 1.44
CA GLN A 134 35.24 -38.28 2.48
C GLN A 134 34.64 -39.22 3.53
N LEU A 135 33.32 -39.16 3.73
CA LEU A 135 32.57 -40.02 4.65
C LEU A 135 32.03 -41.31 3.98
N GLY A 136 32.21 -41.48 2.67
CA GLY A 136 31.85 -42.71 1.94
C GLY A 136 30.35 -42.90 1.66
N TYR A 137 29.57 -41.82 1.68
CA TYR A 137 28.12 -41.87 1.43
C TYR A 137 27.76 -41.75 -0.06
N ILE A 138 28.72 -41.37 -0.92
CA ILE A 138 28.65 -41.33 -2.38
C ILE A 138 30.00 -41.71 -2.99
#